data_AF-A0A920HNC0-F1
#
_entry.id   AF-A0A920HNC0-F1
#
_cell.length_a   1.000
_cell.length_b   1.000
_cell.length_c   1.000
_cell.angle_alpha   90.00
_cell.angle_beta   90.00
_cell.angle_gamma   90.00
#
_symmetry.space_group_name_H-M   'P 1'
#
loop_
_entity.id
_entity.type
_entity.pdbx_description
1 polymer ?
#
loop_
_entity_poly.entity_id
_entity_poly.type
_entity_poly.pdbx_seq_one_letter_code
_entity_poly.pdbx_strand_id
1 'polypeptide(L)'
;MRQIARDDEKWRNILRGLNEEFYHQTVTTSQIENYISEKMEYDLSLFFDQYLRDFRIPTLEYFYDDGNLNFKWINVVDNFKMPIELLVDGEPVFIEIGTDYTKIPAISGNLKINENYYVFSKKI
;
A
#
# COMPACT_ATOMS: atom_id res chain seq x y z
N MET A 1 -4.14 -3.42 3.77
CA MET A 1 -4.47 -2.53 4.92
C MET A 1 -3.64 -2.83 6.17
N ARG A 2 -3.63 -4.06 6.73
CA ARG A 2 -2.76 -4.40 7.89
C ARG A 2 -1.29 -3.94 7.71
N GLN A 3 -0.71 -4.22 6.55
CA GLN A 3 0.65 -3.80 6.23
C GLN A 3 0.83 -2.27 6.16
N ILE A 4 -0.19 -1.53 5.71
CA ILE A 4 -0.19 -0.06 5.68
C ILE A 4 -0.31 0.50 7.10
N ALA A 5 -1.07 -0.16 7.97
CA ALA A 5 -1.27 0.27 9.35
C ALA A 5 0.01 0.21 10.18
N ARG A 6 0.96 -0.67 9.83
CA ARG A 6 2.28 -0.87 10.50
C ARG A 6 2.22 -1.19 12.00
N ASP A 7 1.01 -1.35 12.54
CA ASP A 7 0.71 -1.62 13.92
C ASP A 7 -0.49 -2.58 13.95
N ASP A 8 -0.21 -3.83 14.32
CA ASP A 8 -1.20 -4.89 14.40
C ASP A 8 -2.26 -4.63 15.47
N GLU A 9 -1.88 -3.96 16.56
CA GLU A 9 -2.81 -3.59 17.62
C GLU A 9 -3.73 -2.48 17.15
N LYS A 10 -3.18 -1.43 16.50
CA LYS A 10 -3.98 -0.38 15.84
C LYS A 10 -4.95 -0.99 14.84
N TRP A 11 -4.48 -1.86 13.94
CA TRP A 11 -5.34 -2.53 12.96
C TRP A 11 -6.45 -3.37 13.61
N ARG A 12 -6.13 -4.13 14.65
CA ARG A 12 -7.12 -4.93 15.39
C ARG A 12 -8.16 -4.05 16.08
N ASN A 13 -7.73 -2.94 16.69
CA ASN A 13 -8.62 -2.00 17.35
C ASN A 13 -9.56 -1.31 16.36
N ILE A 14 -9.09 -0.98 15.16
CA ILE A 14 -9.93 -0.47 14.06
C ILE A 14 -11.04 -1.46 13.73
N LEU A 15 -10.70 -2.74 13.54
CA LEU A 15 -11.67 -3.80 13.22
C LEU A 15 -12.68 -4.02 14.35
N ARG A 16 -12.27 -3.90 15.61
CA ARG A 16 -13.20 -4.00 16.76
C ARG A 16 -14.12 -2.79 16.82
N GLY A 17 -13.57 -1.58 16.72
CA GLY A 17 -14.34 -0.35 16.73
C GLY A 17 -15.33 -0.26 15.58
N LEU A 18 -15.02 -0.81 14.39
CA LEU A 18 -15.99 -0.95 13.30
C LEU A 18 -17.26 -1.71 13.73
N ASN A 19 -17.08 -2.83 14.44
CA ASN A 19 -18.21 -3.65 14.90
C ASN A 19 -18.97 -3.00 16.04
N GLU A 20 -18.30 -2.21 16.88
CA GLU A 20 -18.92 -1.47 17.99
C GLU A 20 -19.70 -0.25 17.49
N GLU A 21 -19.10 0.57 16.62
CA GLU A 21 -19.68 1.83 16.14
C GLU A 21 -20.87 1.60 15.19
N PHE A 22 -20.77 0.59 14.32
CA PHE A 22 -21.80 0.27 13.32
C PHE A 22 -22.66 -0.94 13.70
N TYR A 23 -22.70 -1.29 15.00
CA TYR A 23 -23.43 -2.45 15.49
C TYR A 23 -24.92 -2.40 15.09
N HIS A 24 -25.39 -3.46 14.40
CA HIS A 24 -26.76 -3.60 13.83
C HIS A 24 -27.23 -2.45 12.95
N GLN A 25 -26.32 -1.65 12.39
CA GLN A 25 -26.66 -0.58 11.48
C GLN A 25 -26.46 -1.03 10.03
N THR A 26 -27.32 -0.54 9.15
CA THR A 26 -27.05 -0.60 7.70
C THR A 26 -26.12 0.56 7.37
N VAL A 27 -24.92 0.23 6.92
CA VAL A 27 -23.87 1.21 6.57
C VAL A 27 -23.64 1.25 5.07
N THR A 28 -23.16 2.40 4.63
CA THR A 28 -22.68 2.62 3.27
C THR A 28 -21.18 2.37 3.18
N THR A 29 -20.71 2.07 1.97
CA THR A 29 -19.28 1.92 1.69
C THR A 29 -18.46 3.13 2.15
N SER A 30 -18.94 4.35 1.88
CA SER A 30 -18.24 5.59 2.28
C SER A 30 -18.10 5.74 3.80
N GLN A 31 -19.06 5.27 4.61
CA GLN A 31 -18.93 5.33 6.07
C GLN A 31 -17.78 4.45 6.56
N ILE A 32 -17.62 3.25 5.98
CA ILE A 32 -16.54 2.33 6.35
C ILE A 32 -15.19 2.86 5.88
N GLU A 33 -15.10 3.36 4.64
CA GLU A 33 -13.86 3.93 4.09
C GLU A 33 -13.37 5.13 4.90
N ASN A 34 -14.29 6.04 5.26
CA ASN A 34 -13.97 7.21 6.07
C ASN A 34 -13.55 6.82 7.49
N TYR A 35 -14.27 5.91 8.14
CA TYR A 35 -13.92 5.42 9.47
C TYR A 35 -12.51 4.81 9.48
N ILE A 36 -12.19 3.94 8.51
CA ILE A 36 -10.87 3.30 8.47
C ILE A 36 -9.78 4.34 8.23
N SER A 37 -9.98 5.28 7.29
CA SER A 37 -8.99 6.34 7.01
C SER A 37 -8.73 7.22 8.23
N GLU A 38 -9.80 7.60 8.95
CA GLU A 38 -9.71 8.40 10.17
C GLU A 38 -8.94 7.66 11.26
N LYS A 39 -9.32 6.41 11.57
CA LYS A 39 -8.65 5.65 12.63
C LYS A 39 -7.23 5.22 12.26
N MET A 40 -6.92 5.09 10.97
CA MET A 40 -5.55 4.84 10.50
C MET A 40 -4.69 6.10 10.50
N GLU A 41 -5.30 7.30 10.55
CA GLU A 41 -4.64 8.61 10.38
C GLU A 41 -3.88 8.68 9.05
N TYR A 42 -4.43 8.05 8.02
CA TYR A 42 -3.85 7.96 6.69
C TYR A 42 -4.95 8.02 5.65
N ASP A 43 -4.76 8.86 4.63
CA ASP A 43 -5.71 9.00 3.53
C ASP A 43 -5.66 7.75 2.63
N LEU A 44 -6.71 6.93 2.73
CA LEU A 44 -6.87 5.71 1.96
C LEU A 44 -7.81 5.87 0.77
N SER A 45 -8.24 7.09 0.41
CA SER A 45 -9.18 7.29 -0.70
C SER A 45 -8.66 6.66 -2.00
N LEU A 46 -7.41 6.93 -2.36
CA LEU A 46 -6.78 6.33 -3.55
C LEU A 46 -6.57 4.82 -3.44
N PHE A 47 -6.35 4.31 -2.22
CA PHE A 47 -6.28 2.88 -1.97
C PHE A 47 -7.64 2.22 -2.26
N PHE A 48 -8.73 2.78 -1.72
CA PHE A 48 -10.06 2.26 -1.93
C PHE A 48 -10.50 2.40 -3.39
N ASP A 49 -10.21 3.51 -4.05
CA ASP A 49 -10.50 3.68 -5.47
C ASP A 49 -9.78 2.62 -6.30
N GLN A 50 -8.50 2.34 -6.01
CA GLN A 50 -7.75 1.33 -6.73
C GLN A 50 -8.28 -0.10 -6.50
N TYR A 51 -8.59 -0.48 -5.27
CA TYR A 51 -8.92 -1.88 -4.95
C TYR A 51 -10.41 -2.19 -4.97
N LEU A 52 -11.28 -1.20 -4.85
CA LEU A 52 -12.73 -1.38 -4.87
C LEU A 52 -13.38 -0.89 -6.17
N ARG A 53 -12.71 -0.03 -6.95
CA ARG A 53 -13.33 0.64 -8.12
C ARG A 53 -12.56 0.49 -9.43
N ASP A 54 -11.30 0.09 -9.37
CA ASP A 54 -10.48 -0.16 -10.54
C ASP A 54 -10.29 -1.67 -10.77
N PHE A 55 -10.41 -2.12 -12.02
CA PHE A 55 -10.26 -3.53 -12.40
C PHE A 55 -8.81 -3.90 -12.71
N ARG A 56 -7.93 -2.91 -12.93
CA ARG A 56 -6.53 -3.12 -13.27
C ARG A 56 -5.79 -3.58 -12.03
N ILE A 57 -4.93 -4.57 -12.19
CA ILE A 57 -4.12 -5.12 -11.10
C ILE A 57 -2.90 -4.22 -10.92
N PRO A 58 -2.75 -3.54 -9.76
CA PRO A 58 -1.57 -2.72 -9.48
C PRO A 58 -0.29 -3.54 -9.68
N THR A 59 0.64 -2.97 -10.43
CA THR A 59 1.92 -3.62 -10.71
C THR A 59 3.04 -2.65 -10.33
N LEU A 60 3.97 -3.13 -9.52
CA LEU A 60 5.18 -2.41 -9.19
C LEU A 60 6.21 -2.67 -10.31
N GLU A 61 6.45 -1.64 -11.11
CA GLU A 61 7.48 -1.66 -12.13
C GLU A 61 8.79 -1.18 -11.52
N TYR A 62 9.89 -1.91 -11.73
CA TYR A 62 11.20 -1.51 -11.22
C TYR A 62 12.34 -1.84 -12.21
N PHE A 63 13.40 -1.05 -12.15
CA PHE A 63 14.64 -1.27 -12.90
C PHE A 63 15.88 -0.80 -12.13
N TYR A 64 17.05 -1.30 -12.51
CA TYR A 64 18.33 -0.88 -11.94
C TYR A 64 19.03 0.10 -12.89
N ASP A 65 19.50 1.23 -12.35
CA ASP A 65 20.26 2.23 -13.10
C ASP A 65 21.32 2.89 -12.21
N ASP A 66 22.57 2.89 -12.68
CA ASP A 66 23.73 3.47 -11.99
C ASP A 66 23.84 3.08 -10.50
N GLY A 67 23.66 1.80 -10.18
CA GLY A 67 23.68 1.32 -8.77
C GLY A 67 22.50 1.82 -7.93
N ASN A 68 21.40 2.22 -8.56
CA ASN A 68 20.16 2.60 -7.91
C ASN A 68 19.00 1.73 -8.39
N LEU A 69 18.04 1.48 -7.50
CA LEU A 69 16.79 0.85 -7.81
C LEU A 69 15.75 1.94 -8.02
N ASN A 70 15.11 1.94 -9.18
CA ASN A 70 14.00 2.84 -9.50
C ASN A 70 12.71 2.04 -9.52
N PHE A 71 11.63 2.60 -8.99
CA PHE A 71 10.31 1.97 -9.00
C PHE A 71 9.19 2.97 -9.14
N LYS A 72 8.08 2.51 -9.71
CA LYS A 72 6.80 3.22 -9.77
C LYS A 72 5.63 2.25 -9.83
N TRP A 73 4.45 2.74 -9.51
CA TRP A 73 3.21 2.02 -9.79
C TRP A 73 2.77 2.19 -11.25
N ILE A 74 2.44 1.07 -11.88
CA ILE A 74 1.74 1.03 -13.17
C ILE A 74 0.41 0.27 -13.00
N ASN A 75 -0.48 0.43 -13.98
CA ASN A 75 -1.82 -0.18 -13.94
C ASN A 75 -2.65 0.27 -12.72
N VAL A 76 -2.51 1.54 -12.35
CA VAL A 76 -3.19 2.14 -11.21
C VAL A 76 -3.98 3.40 -11.61
N VAL A 77 -4.87 3.85 -10.73
CA VAL A 77 -5.58 5.13 -10.84
C VAL A 77 -4.59 6.31 -10.84
N ASP A 78 -5.02 7.44 -11.38
CA ASP A 78 -4.18 8.63 -11.45
C ASP A 78 -3.80 9.11 -10.05
N ASN A 79 -2.56 9.55 -9.88
CA ASN A 79 -1.97 9.98 -8.61
C ASN A 79 -1.93 8.89 -7.52
N PHE A 80 -2.14 7.63 -7.87
CA PHE A 80 -2.07 6.54 -6.91
C PHE A 80 -0.74 6.54 -6.17
N LYS A 81 -0.82 6.44 -4.85
CA LYS A 81 0.31 6.35 -3.94
C LYS A 81 0.02 5.30 -2.90
N MET A 82 1.02 4.48 -2.62
CA MET A 82 0.91 3.44 -1.61
C MET A 82 2.28 3.15 -1.01
N PRO A 83 2.37 3.06 0.33
CA PRO A 83 3.58 2.60 0.98
C PRO A 83 3.74 1.10 0.79
N ILE A 84 4.97 0.68 0.48
CA ILE A 84 5.35 -0.73 0.47
C ILE A 84 6.56 -0.97 1.36
N GLU A 85 6.61 -2.17 1.91
CA GLU A 85 7.77 -2.69 2.63
C GLU A 85 8.68 -3.41 1.65
N LEU A 86 9.93 -2.97 1.59
CA LEU A 86 11.01 -3.60 0.85
C LEU A 86 12.05 -4.14 1.84
N LEU A 87 12.55 -5.34 1.60
CA LEU A 87 13.68 -5.87 2.36
C LEU A 87 14.97 -5.40 1.68
N VAL A 88 15.74 -4.57 2.39
CA VAL A 88 17.02 -4.03 1.92
C VAL A 88 18.09 -4.49 2.91
N ASP A 89 19.04 -5.32 2.45
CA ASP A 89 20.05 -5.97 3.30
C ASP A 89 19.50 -6.74 4.52
N GLY A 90 18.26 -7.22 4.43
CA GLY A 90 17.57 -7.92 5.51
C GLY A 90 16.81 -7.00 6.47
N GLU A 91 16.96 -5.68 6.34
CA GLU A 91 16.20 -4.70 7.10
C GLU A 91 14.95 -4.25 6.33
N PRO A 92 13.78 -4.18 6.98
CA PRO A 92 12.56 -3.70 6.35
C PRO A 92 12.57 -2.17 6.21
N VAL A 93 12.45 -1.70 4.97
CA VAL A 93 12.34 -0.29 4.62
C VAL A 93 10.96 0.00 4.07
N PHE A 94 10.26 0.98 4.65
CA PHE A 94 8.95 1.42 4.19
C PHE A 94 9.10 2.65 3.31
N ILE A 95 8.58 2.58 2.09
CA ILE A 95 8.71 3.65 1.11
C ILE A 95 7.35 3.91 0.48
N GLU A 96 6.94 5.18 0.47
CA GLU A 96 5.77 5.63 -0.28
C GLU A 96 6.14 5.76 -1.77
N ILE A 97 5.45 5.00 -2.61
CA ILE A 97 5.68 4.96 -4.05
C ILE A 97 4.45 5.51 -4.74
N GLY A 98 4.66 6.40 -5.71
CA GLY A 98 3.64 6.94 -6.58
C GLY A 98 3.68 6.35 -7.99
N THR A 99 3.06 7.05 -8.92
CA THR A 99 3.12 6.75 -10.37
C THR A 99 4.38 7.29 -11.05
N ASP A 100 5.09 8.21 -10.39
CA ASP A 100 6.39 8.71 -10.82
C ASP A 100 7.53 7.83 -10.27
N TYR A 101 8.69 7.85 -10.94
CA TYR A 101 9.83 7.06 -10.50
C TYR A 101 10.40 7.60 -9.19
N THR A 102 10.38 6.76 -8.16
CA THR A 102 11.12 6.96 -6.92
C THR A 102 12.42 6.17 -7.01
N LYS A 103 13.53 6.84 -6.66
CA LYS A 103 14.88 6.29 -6.72
C LYS A 103 15.40 5.99 -5.32
N ILE A 104 15.95 4.80 -5.12
CA ILE A 104 16.73 4.47 -3.93
C ILE A 104 18.11 3.91 -4.31
N PRO A 105 19.15 4.17 -3.50
CA PRO A 105 20.43 3.50 -3.66
C PRO A 105 20.22 1.98 -3.65
N ALA A 106 20.71 1.29 -4.69
CA ALA A 106 20.62 -0.16 -4.74
C ALA A 106 21.64 -0.71 -3.76
N ILE A 107 21.14 -1.21 -2.64
CA ILE A 107 21.95 -2.01 -1.73
C ILE A 107 21.92 -3.43 -2.28
N SER A 108 23.08 -4.09 -2.33
CA SER A 108 23.44 -5.29 -3.12
C SER A 108 22.65 -6.58 -2.83
N GLY A 109 21.37 -6.49 -2.45
CA GLY A 109 20.48 -7.58 -2.13
C GLY A 109 19.44 -7.88 -3.21
N ASN A 110 19.04 -9.14 -3.26
CA ASN A 110 17.88 -9.60 -4.05
C ASN A 110 16.63 -8.84 -3.59
N LEU A 111 16.04 -8.02 -4.46
CA LEU A 111 14.75 -7.37 -4.18
C LEU A 111 13.68 -8.45 -4.00
N LYS A 112 13.17 -8.60 -2.78
CA LYS A 112 11.98 -9.40 -2.50
C LYS A 112 10.85 -8.46 -2.11
N ILE A 113 9.86 -8.37 -2.99
CA ILE A 113 8.60 -7.69 -2.68
C ILE A 113 7.80 -8.63 -1.80
N ASN A 114 7.28 -8.10 -0.70
CA ASN A 114 6.47 -8.87 0.23
C ASN A 114 5.17 -9.31 -0.49
N GLU A 115 4.99 -10.62 -0.66
CA GLU A 115 3.85 -11.22 -1.39
C GLU A 115 2.49 -10.84 -0.77
N ASN A 116 2.47 -10.44 0.50
CA ASN A 116 1.25 -10.02 1.21
C ASN A 116 0.68 -8.67 0.75
N TYR A 117 1.34 -7.97 -0.17
CA TYR A 117 0.84 -6.73 -0.76
C TYR A 117 -0.11 -6.96 -1.95
N TYR A 118 -0.28 -8.20 -2.43
CA TYR A 118 -1.19 -8.55 -3.54
C TYR A 118 -0.97 -7.72 -4.81
N VAL A 119 0.30 -7.47 -5.16
CA VAL A 119 0.70 -6.73 -6.35
C VAL A 119 1.61 -7.57 -7.22
N PHE A 120 1.55 -7.35 -8.53
CA PHE A 120 2.56 -7.91 -9.43
C PHE A 120 3.83 -7.09 -9.39
N SER A 121 4.95 -7.72 -9.71
CA SER A 121 6.21 -7.04 -9.90
C SER A 121 6.74 -7.30 -11.30
N LYS A 122 7.22 -6.25 -11.95
CA LYS A 122 7.78 -6.33 -13.30
C LYS A 122 9.14 -5.67 -13.32
N LYS A 123 10.17 -6.48 -13.57
CA LYS A 123 11.51 -5.99 -13.88
C LYS A 123 11.57 -5.58 -15.35
N ILE A 124 12.11 -4.39 -15.63
CA ILE A 124 12.45 -3.92 -16.98
C ILE A 124 13.97 -3.90 -17.14
#